data_AF-A0A249MZC3-F1
#
_entry.id   AF-A0A249MZC3-F1
#
_cell.length_a   1.000
_cell.length_b   1.000
_cell.length_c   1.000
_cell.angle_alpha   90.00
_cell.angle_beta   90.00
_cell.angle_gamma   90.00
#
_symmetry.space_group_name_H-M   'P 1'
#
loop_
_entity.id
_entity.type
_entity.pdbx_description
1 polymer ?
#
loop_
_entity_poly.entity_id
_entity_poly.type
_entity_poly.pdbx_seq_one_letter_code
_entity_poly.pdbx_strand_id
1 'polypeptide(L)'
;MTPAVCVCIPARNEAEHIGRLIDALAQQTVQTFAVAICVNNSSDATHATAVDAMLRSHAAFDLHIVQRVFEPARAHAGSARRAAMDMGADLISSEGMLLSTDADCRPPLDWVETNLRHFSADRIIGGRIELDELEAETAPGIFLLRRRFDAYWRAVRAIEDAIDPVPWDRPPRHGDHTGASLALSVELYRQAGGVPLLSSGEDRALVEAACGAGGKLIHPYAVWTRASARTAGRASGGMAADMQQWMDYVAKEKNPMVPALSHWEERARWRLWAKGEMSAADCLIAERALAPMPCDMPLPTLEDIG
;
A
#
# COMPACT_ATOMS: atom_id res chain seq x y z
N MET A 1 -21.38 -11.94 12.42
CA MET A 1 -21.44 -12.06 10.95
C MET A 1 -20.13 -11.52 10.42
N THR A 2 -19.50 -12.19 9.46
CA THR A 2 -18.30 -11.69 8.78
C THR A 2 -18.70 -10.44 7.97
N PRO A 3 -17.95 -9.32 8.04
CA PRO A 3 -18.29 -8.13 7.27
C PRO A 3 -18.18 -8.42 5.77
N ALA A 4 -19.04 -7.76 4.98
CA ALA A 4 -18.93 -7.80 3.53
C ALA A 4 -17.59 -7.18 3.10
N VAL A 5 -16.99 -7.69 2.03
CA VAL A 5 -15.69 -7.23 1.54
C VAL A 5 -15.81 -6.81 0.08
N CYS A 6 -15.16 -5.70 -0.28
CA CYS A 6 -14.94 -5.32 -1.67
C CYS A 6 -13.46 -5.04 -1.93
N VAL A 7 -12.87 -5.73 -2.91
CA VAL A 7 -11.52 -5.47 -3.41
C VAL A 7 -11.58 -4.42 -4.51
N CYS A 8 -10.90 -3.30 -4.34
CA CYS A 8 -10.95 -2.11 -5.19
C CYS A 8 -9.64 -1.92 -5.95
N ILE A 9 -9.69 -1.96 -7.28
CA ILE A 9 -8.52 -2.02 -8.16
C ILE A 9 -8.53 -0.86 -9.16
N PRO A 10 -7.63 0.13 -9.05
CA PRO A 10 -7.34 1.04 -10.13
C PRO A 10 -6.49 0.33 -11.21
N ALA A 11 -6.84 0.52 -12.48
CA ALA A 11 -6.11 -0.12 -13.58
C ALA A 11 -5.93 0.83 -14.77
N ARG A 12 -4.69 0.99 -15.24
CA ARG A 12 -4.38 1.73 -16.47
C ARG A 12 -3.30 1.00 -17.26
N ASN A 13 -3.64 0.50 -18.44
CA ASN A 13 -2.70 -0.24 -19.29
C ASN A 13 -2.05 -1.45 -18.59
N GLU A 14 -2.89 -2.31 -18.02
CA GLU A 14 -2.54 -3.45 -17.18
C GLU A 14 -2.90 -4.80 -17.81
N ALA A 15 -3.05 -4.88 -19.14
CA ALA A 15 -3.42 -6.11 -19.85
C ALA A 15 -2.44 -7.28 -19.60
N GLU A 16 -1.19 -7.00 -19.25
CA GLU A 16 -0.16 -8.02 -18.96
C GLU A 16 -0.23 -8.57 -17.53
N HIS A 17 -0.82 -7.83 -16.58
CA HIS A 17 -0.73 -8.14 -15.14
C HIS A 17 -2.09 -8.43 -14.50
N ILE A 18 -3.15 -7.74 -14.93
CA ILE A 18 -4.46 -7.81 -14.27
C ILE A 18 -5.05 -9.23 -14.24
N GLY A 19 -4.71 -10.05 -15.25
CA GLY A 19 -5.09 -11.46 -15.26
C GLY A 19 -4.52 -12.25 -14.09
N ARG A 20 -3.24 -12.02 -13.74
CA ARG A 20 -2.58 -12.70 -12.61
C ARG A 20 -3.19 -12.29 -11.27
N LEU A 21 -3.54 -11.02 -11.11
CA LEU A 21 -4.24 -10.54 -9.93
C LEU A 21 -5.60 -11.25 -9.77
N ILE A 22 -6.38 -11.32 -10.85
CA ILE A 22 -7.69 -11.98 -10.84
C ILE A 22 -7.56 -13.48 -10.53
N ASP A 23 -6.57 -14.16 -11.13
CA ASP A 23 -6.28 -15.55 -10.82
C ASP A 23 -5.90 -15.76 -9.34
N ALA A 24 -5.18 -14.82 -8.74
CA ALA A 24 -4.83 -14.85 -7.31
C ALA A 24 -6.03 -14.56 -6.40
N LEU A 25 -6.93 -13.65 -6.80
CA LEU A 25 -8.18 -13.37 -6.09
C LEU A 25 -9.16 -14.56 -6.17
N ALA A 26 -9.18 -15.28 -7.29
CA ALA A 26 -10.04 -16.46 -7.45
C ALA A 26 -9.64 -17.61 -6.51
N GLN A 27 -8.37 -17.63 -6.07
CA GLN A 27 -7.82 -18.65 -5.19
C GLN A 27 -7.87 -18.28 -3.70
N GLN A 28 -8.54 -17.18 -3.32
CA GLN A 28 -8.62 -16.78 -1.91
C GLN A 28 -9.32 -17.83 -1.03
N THR A 29 -8.90 -17.99 0.22
CA THR A 29 -9.56 -18.91 1.16
C THR A 29 -10.99 -18.46 1.49
N VAL A 30 -11.26 -17.16 1.41
CA VAL A 30 -12.59 -16.55 1.46
C VAL A 30 -13.05 -16.24 0.05
N GLN A 31 -14.16 -16.83 -0.37
CA GLN A 31 -14.67 -16.73 -1.74
C GLN A 31 -15.82 -15.71 -1.91
N THR A 32 -16.47 -15.31 -0.81
CA THR A 32 -17.62 -14.39 -0.83
C THR A 32 -17.17 -12.95 -0.61
N PHE A 33 -16.81 -12.27 -1.69
CA PHE A 33 -16.51 -10.84 -1.72
C PHE A 33 -16.86 -10.27 -3.09
N ALA A 34 -16.88 -8.94 -3.21
CA ALA A 34 -17.01 -8.24 -4.48
C ALA A 34 -15.65 -7.71 -4.96
N VAL A 35 -15.51 -7.50 -6.26
CA VAL A 35 -14.34 -6.86 -6.88
C VAL A 35 -14.82 -5.66 -7.70
N ALA A 36 -14.30 -4.48 -7.41
CA ALA A 36 -14.58 -3.23 -8.11
C ALA A 36 -13.33 -2.74 -8.83
N ILE A 37 -13.36 -2.69 -10.17
CA ILE A 37 -12.23 -2.25 -11.00
C ILE A 37 -12.58 -0.94 -11.71
N CYS A 38 -11.72 0.06 -11.57
CA CYS A 38 -11.75 1.24 -12.43
C CYS A 38 -10.64 1.15 -13.48
N VAL A 39 -11.02 0.83 -14.71
CA VAL A 39 -10.13 0.90 -15.87
C VAL A 39 -10.14 2.33 -16.40
N ASN A 40 -9.06 3.08 -16.16
CA ASN A 40 -8.99 4.50 -16.53
C ASN A 40 -8.02 4.75 -17.69
N ASN A 41 -8.43 5.59 -18.65
CA ASN A 41 -7.56 6.12 -19.72
C ASN A 41 -6.64 5.05 -20.35
N SER A 42 -7.14 3.82 -20.49
CA SER A 42 -6.39 2.69 -21.01
C SER A 42 -6.54 2.61 -22.52
N SER A 43 -5.45 2.23 -23.20
CA SER A 43 -5.39 2.04 -24.65
C SER A 43 -5.08 0.60 -25.05
N ASP A 44 -4.88 -0.28 -24.07
CA ASP A 44 -4.62 -1.70 -24.27
C ASP A 44 -5.87 -2.56 -23.97
N ALA A 45 -5.68 -3.87 -23.87
CA ALA A 45 -6.74 -4.83 -23.62
C ALA A 45 -7.12 -5.02 -22.13
N THR A 46 -6.73 -4.12 -21.20
CA THR A 46 -6.91 -4.29 -19.74
C THR A 46 -8.30 -4.81 -19.35
N HIS A 47 -9.35 -4.16 -19.88
CA HIS A 47 -10.73 -4.54 -19.60
C HIS A 47 -11.05 -5.96 -20.09
N ALA A 48 -10.68 -6.28 -21.34
CA ALA A 48 -10.93 -7.60 -21.93
C ALA A 48 -10.17 -8.68 -21.17
N THR A 49 -8.90 -8.45 -20.85
CA THR A 49 -8.10 -9.39 -20.05
C THR A 49 -8.73 -9.65 -18.67
N ALA A 50 -9.26 -8.61 -18.02
CA ALA A 50 -9.90 -8.78 -16.72
C ALA A 50 -11.15 -9.68 -16.79
N VAL A 51 -12.02 -9.44 -17.78
CA VAL A 51 -13.21 -10.26 -18.01
C VAL A 51 -12.82 -11.70 -18.37
N ASP A 52 -11.85 -11.88 -19.26
CA ASP A 52 -11.43 -13.22 -19.67
C ASP A 52 -10.80 -14.00 -18.51
N ALA A 53 -10.01 -13.35 -17.65
CA ALA A 53 -9.43 -13.98 -16.47
C ALA A 53 -10.51 -14.41 -15.47
N MET A 54 -11.54 -13.58 -15.26
CA MET A 54 -12.69 -13.93 -14.41
C MET A 54 -13.40 -15.19 -14.90
N LEU A 55 -13.66 -15.27 -16.21
CA LEU A 55 -14.34 -16.42 -16.82
C LEU A 55 -13.49 -17.70 -16.75
N ARG A 56 -12.17 -17.59 -16.99
CA ARG A 56 -11.27 -18.74 -16.97
C ARG A 56 -11.02 -19.28 -15.55
N SER A 57 -10.89 -18.41 -14.57
CA SER A 57 -10.60 -18.77 -13.18
C SER A 57 -11.80 -19.34 -12.43
N HIS A 58 -13.01 -19.26 -13.02
CA HIS A 58 -14.27 -19.66 -12.36
C HIS A 58 -14.45 -18.99 -10.99
N ALA A 59 -14.03 -17.72 -10.88
CA ALA A 59 -14.02 -17.06 -9.58
C ALA A 59 -15.45 -16.89 -9.04
N ALA A 60 -15.60 -17.07 -7.73
CA ALA A 60 -16.90 -17.01 -7.06
C ALA A 60 -17.30 -15.59 -6.61
N PHE A 61 -16.39 -14.61 -6.73
CA PHE A 61 -16.65 -13.22 -6.35
C PHE A 61 -17.44 -12.46 -7.44
N ASP A 62 -18.19 -11.43 -7.04
CA ASP A 62 -18.92 -10.58 -7.98
C ASP A 62 -17.97 -9.52 -8.58
N LEU A 63 -17.73 -9.58 -9.89
CA LEU A 63 -16.85 -8.64 -10.60
C LEU A 63 -17.64 -7.47 -11.20
N HIS A 64 -17.29 -6.26 -10.79
CA HIS A 64 -17.80 -5.00 -11.30
C HIS A 64 -16.67 -4.19 -11.92
N ILE A 65 -16.80 -3.82 -13.20
CA ILE A 65 -15.81 -3.02 -13.90
C ILE A 65 -16.46 -1.73 -14.40
N VAL A 66 -15.81 -0.60 -14.17
CA VAL A 66 -16.12 0.67 -14.84
C VAL A 66 -14.96 1.11 -15.71
N GLN A 67 -15.29 1.51 -16.94
CA GLN A 67 -14.35 2.19 -17.81
C GLN A 67 -14.56 3.71 -17.69
N ARG A 68 -13.47 4.45 -17.46
CA ARG A 68 -13.49 5.90 -17.33
C ARG A 68 -12.43 6.54 -18.21
N VAL A 69 -12.82 7.57 -18.94
CA VAL A 69 -11.90 8.48 -19.61
C VAL A 69 -11.92 9.77 -18.82
N PHE A 70 -10.87 10.00 -18.01
CA PHE A 70 -10.72 11.27 -17.31
C PHE A 70 -10.03 12.29 -18.19
N GLU A 71 -10.36 13.56 -17.99
CA GLU A 71 -9.59 14.68 -18.54
C GLU A 71 -8.10 14.57 -18.13
N PRO A 72 -7.15 15.08 -18.95
CA PRO A 72 -5.72 14.89 -18.72
C PRO A 72 -5.25 15.23 -17.30
N ALA A 73 -5.76 16.31 -16.71
CA ALA A 73 -5.41 16.74 -15.35
C ALA A 73 -5.88 15.76 -14.24
N ARG A 74 -6.85 14.89 -14.53
CA ARG A 74 -7.41 13.88 -13.62
C ARG A 74 -7.07 12.44 -14.03
N ALA A 75 -6.37 12.25 -15.15
CA ALA A 75 -6.00 10.94 -15.67
C ALA A 75 -4.79 10.33 -14.92
N HIS A 76 -4.94 10.11 -13.61
CA HIS A 76 -3.91 9.63 -12.71
C HIS A 76 -4.45 8.59 -11.70
N ALA A 77 -3.55 7.96 -10.93
CA ALA A 77 -3.86 6.89 -9.99
C ALA A 77 -4.92 7.29 -8.95
N GLY A 78 -4.81 8.49 -8.34
CA GLY A 78 -5.82 9.05 -7.43
C GLY A 78 -7.26 9.00 -7.93
N SER A 79 -7.53 9.46 -9.16
CA SER A 79 -8.89 9.45 -9.71
C SER A 79 -9.39 8.02 -9.96
N ALA A 80 -8.51 7.13 -10.44
CA ALA A 80 -8.85 5.74 -10.68
C ALA A 80 -9.15 4.99 -9.37
N ARG A 81 -8.30 5.18 -8.36
CA ARG A 81 -8.46 4.55 -7.04
C ARG A 81 -9.70 5.05 -6.35
N ARG A 82 -9.96 6.37 -6.40
CA ARG A 82 -11.21 6.95 -5.92
C ARG A 82 -12.42 6.30 -6.59
N ALA A 83 -12.44 6.22 -7.92
CA ALA A 83 -13.57 5.64 -8.65
C ALA A 83 -13.79 4.15 -8.32
N ALA A 84 -12.72 3.37 -8.14
CA ALA A 84 -12.82 1.97 -7.74
C ALA A 84 -13.33 1.81 -6.30
N MET A 85 -12.82 2.62 -5.36
CA MET A 85 -13.21 2.57 -3.95
C MET A 85 -14.59 3.15 -3.68
N ASP A 86 -14.99 4.22 -4.39
CA ASP A 86 -16.36 4.76 -4.33
C ASP A 86 -17.36 3.71 -4.84
N MET A 87 -17.06 3.03 -5.95
CA MET A 87 -17.88 1.91 -6.42
C MET A 87 -17.95 0.79 -5.38
N GLY A 88 -16.81 0.39 -4.81
CA GLY A 88 -16.78 -0.64 -3.77
C GLY A 88 -17.63 -0.28 -2.55
N ALA A 89 -17.55 0.98 -2.11
CA ALA A 89 -18.35 1.51 -1.00
C ALA A 89 -19.86 1.52 -1.27
N ASP A 90 -20.27 1.60 -2.53
CA ASP A 90 -21.68 1.56 -2.94
C ASP A 90 -22.20 0.13 -3.12
N LEU A 91 -21.31 -0.85 -3.34
CA LEU A 91 -21.67 -2.27 -3.50
C LEU A 91 -21.90 -2.99 -2.17
N ILE A 92 -21.28 -2.53 -1.07
CA ILE A 92 -21.36 -3.17 0.24
C ILE A 92 -21.89 -2.21 1.32
N SER A 93 -22.25 -2.75 2.49
CA SER A 93 -22.78 -1.95 3.60
C SER A 93 -21.72 -1.04 4.24
N SER A 94 -22.14 -0.05 5.03
CA SER A 94 -21.24 0.86 5.79
C SER A 94 -20.26 0.13 6.70
N GLU A 95 -20.70 -1.01 7.25
CA GLU A 95 -19.90 -1.88 8.13
C GLU A 95 -18.95 -2.81 7.37
N GLY A 96 -19.00 -2.77 6.03
CA GLY A 96 -18.14 -3.56 5.16
C GLY A 96 -16.70 -3.06 5.11
N MET A 97 -15.80 -3.92 4.65
CA MET A 97 -14.39 -3.65 4.48
C MET A 97 -14.06 -3.39 3.01
N LEU A 98 -13.41 -2.26 2.74
CA LEU A 98 -12.76 -1.99 1.46
C LEU A 98 -11.31 -2.48 1.53
N LEU A 99 -10.87 -3.18 0.48
CA LEU A 99 -9.49 -3.62 0.29
C LEU A 99 -8.95 -3.01 -0.99
N SER A 100 -8.03 -2.06 -0.92
CA SER A 100 -7.36 -1.55 -2.11
C SER A 100 -6.14 -2.40 -2.45
N THR A 101 -5.98 -2.71 -3.73
CA THR A 101 -4.79 -3.34 -4.29
C THR A 101 -4.51 -2.80 -5.70
N ASP A 102 -3.26 -2.85 -6.13
CA ASP A 102 -2.86 -2.40 -7.47
C ASP A 102 -3.01 -3.54 -8.48
N ALA A 103 -3.27 -3.21 -9.74
CA ALA A 103 -3.52 -4.19 -10.81
C ALA A 103 -2.33 -5.10 -11.15
N ASP A 104 -1.13 -4.79 -10.67
CA ASP A 104 0.10 -5.58 -10.81
C ASP A 104 0.54 -6.27 -9.52
N CYS A 105 -0.39 -6.45 -8.58
CA CYS A 105 -0.18 -7.21 -7.35
C CYS A 105 -0.57 -8.69 -7.49
N ARG A 106 0.02 -9.52 -6.64
CA ARG A 106 -0.29 -10.95 -6.48
C ARG A 106 -0.41 -11.30 -4.98
N PRO A 107 -1.60 -11.11 -4.38
CA PRO A 107 -1.80 -11.39 -2.96
C PRO A 107 -1.67 -12.90 -2.64
N PRO A 108 -1.26 -13.28 -1.41
CA PRO A 108 -1.28 -14.67 -0.95
C PRO A 108 -2.71 -15.21 -0.85
N LEU A 109 -2.86 -16.53 -0.77
CA LEU A 109 -4.15 -17.23 -0.76
C LEU A 109 -5.07 -16.83 0.41
N ASP A 110 -4.50 -16.40 1.53
CA ASP A 110 -5.23 -16.05 2.75
C ASP A 110 -5.37 -14.53 2.94
N TRP A 111 -5.06 -13.71 1.93
CA TRP A 111 -4.98 -12.25 2.06
C TRP A 111 -6.29 -11.62 2.53
N VAL A 112 -7.43 -11.98 1.92
CA VAL A 112 -8.76 -11.48 2.32
C VAL A 112 -9.10 -11.94 3.74
N GLU A 113 -8.87 -13.21 4.04
CA GLU A 113 -9.12 -13.80 5.36
C GLU A 113 -8.30 -13.12 6.46
N THR A 114 -7.03 -12.86 6.18
CA THR A 114 -6.11 -12.25 7.14
C THR A 114 -6.43 -10.77 7.37
N ASN A 115 -6.84 -10.02 6.34
CA ASN A 115 -7.40 -8.68 6.54
C ASN A 115 -8.67 -8.72 7.40
N LEU A 116 -9.59 -9.66 7.16
CA LEU A 116 -10.80 -9.83 7.96
C LEU A 116 -10.51 -10.12 9.44
N ARG A 117 -9.46 -10.91 9.74
CA ARG A 117 -9.03 -11.16 11.13
C ARG A 117 -8.55 -9.91 11.86
N HIS A 118 -7.99 -8.95 11.12
CA HIS A 118 -7.50 -7.69 11.67
C HIS A 118 -8.54 -6.55 11.64
N PHE A 119 -9.68 -6.75 10.98
CA PHE A 119 -10.69 -5.72 10.76
C PHE A 119 -11.38 -5.25 12.05
N SER A 120 -11.54 -3.93 12.16
CA SER A 120 -12.52 -3.26 13.02
C SER A 120 -12.92 -1.94 12.34
N ALA A 121 -14.08 -1.39 12.73
CA ALA A 121 -14.62 -0.18 12.11
C ALA A 121 -13.65 1.01 12.11
N ASP A 122 -12.79 1.10 13.14
CA ASP A 122 -11.81 2.15 13.35
C ASP A 122 -10.39 1.79 12.85
N ARG A 123 -10.16 0.61 12.26
CA ARG A 123 -8.81 0.21 11.83
C ARG A 123 -8.56 0.51 10.36
N ILE A 124 -7.34 0.97 10.11
CA ILE A 124 -6.73 1.03 8.79
C ILE A 124 -5.63 -0.04 8.79
N ILE A 125 -5.67 -0.97 7.85
CA ILE A 125 -4.73 -2.09 7.80
C ILE A 125 -3.77 -1.85 6.64
N GLY A 126 -2.52 -1.52 6.96
CA GLY A 126 -1.44 -1.47 5.99
C GLY A 126 -0.89 -2.86 5.76
N GLY A 127 -0.76 -3.28 4.50
CA GLY A 127 -0.12 -4.54 4.14
C GLY A 127 1.32 -4.35 3.71
N ARG A 128 2.19 -5.27 4.13
CA ARG A 128 3.58 -5.33 3.70
C ARG A 128 3.66 -5.63 2.21
N ILE A 129 4.53 -4.92 1.50
CA ILE A 129 4.76 -5.18 0.08
C ILE A 129 6.01 -6.03 -0.09
N GLU A 130 5.93 -7.14 -0.80
CA GLU A 130 7.09 -7.89 -1.25
C GLU A 130 7.28 -7.71 -2.75
N LEU A 131 8.52 -7.82 -3.25
CA LEU A 131 8.73 -7.92 -4.69
C LEU A 131 8.29 -9.30 -5.17
N ASP A 132 7.58 -9.36 -6.30
CA ASP A 132 7.14 -10.64 -6.85
C ASP A 132 8.35 -11.52 -7.21
N GLU A 133 8.53 -12.62 -6.48
CA GLU A 133 9.65 -13.55 -6.62
C GLU A 133 9.79 -14.14 -8.03
N LEU A 134 8.74 -14.10 -8.84
CA LEU A 134 8.80 -14.51 -10.25
C LEU A 134 9.71 -13.60 -11.09
N GLU A 135 10.07 -12.41 -10.58
CA GLU A 135 10.98 -11.45 -11.19
C GLU A 135 12.39 -11.49 -10.56
N ALA A 136 12.66 -12.42 -9.64
CA ALA A 136 13.94 -12.48 -8.92
C ALA A 136 15.14 -12.76 -9.84
N GLU A 137 14.96 -13.63 -10.85
CA GLU A 137 16.02 -14.00 -11.78
C GLU A 137 16.39 -12.84 -12.72
N THR A 138 15.45 -11.95 -13.05
CA THR A 138 15.68 -10.83 -13.96
C THR A 138 16.33 -9.63 -13.26
N ALA A 139 16.25 -9.54 -11.93
CA ALA A 139 16.75 -8.41 -11.16
C ALA A 139 17.37 -8.79 -9.79
N PRO A 140 18.35 -9.70 -9.70
CA PRO A 140 18.88 -10.19 -8.42
C PRO A 140 19.47 -9.08 -7.52
N GLY A 141 20.09 -8.05 -8.11
CA GLY A 141 20.63 -6.90 -7.37
C GLY A 141 19.54 -6.06 -6.68
N ILE A 142 18.37 -5.95 -7.30
CA ILE A 142 17.20 -5.25 -6.75
C ILE A 142 16.65 -6.01 -5.54
N PHE A 143 16.56 -7.34 -5.61
CA PHE A 143 16.11 -8.17 -4.50
C PHE A 143 17.08 -8.11 -3.30
N LEU A 144 18.39 -8.12 -3.55
CA LEU A 144 19.38 -7.93 -2.49
C LEU A 144 19.24 -6.56 -1.84
N LEU A 145 19.09 -5.50 -2.66
CA LEU A 145 18.92 -4.15 -2.15
C LEU A 145 17.63 -4.01 -1.31
N ARG A 146 16.54 -4.64 -1.78
CA ARG A 146 15.27 -4.69 -1.04
C ARG A 146 15.43 -5.32 0.34
N ARG A 147 16.12 -6.47 0.44
CA ARG A 147 16.37 -7.14 1.73
C ARG A 147 17.14 -6.24 2.70
N ARG A 148 18.08 -5.44 2.21
CA ARG A 148 18.85 -4.50 3.03
C ARG A 148 17.98 -3.34 3.51
N PHE A 149 17.10 -2.79 2.67
CA PHE A 149 16.10 -1.82 3.11
C PHE A 149 15.13 -2.40 4.13
N ASP A 150 14.65 -3.64 3.94
CA ASP A 150 13.79 -4.32 4.92
C ASP A 150 14.50 -4.49 6.27
N ALA A 151 15.78 -4.84 6.28
CA ALA A 151 16.58 -4.91 7.51
C ALA A 151 16.74 -3.53 8.18
N TYR A 152 17.07 -2.50 7.40
CA TYR A 152 17.16 -1.12 7.88
C TYR A 152 15.83 -0.65 8.49
N TRP A 153 14.70 -0.82 7.81
CA TRP A 153 13.41 -0.39 8.32
C TRP A 153 12.97 -1.18 9.56
N ARG A 154 13.33 -2.46 9.68
CA ARG A 154 13.12 -3.22 10.93
C ARG A 154 13.90 -2.60 12.10
N ALA A 155 15.16 -2.21 11.90
CA ALA A 155 15.93 -1.52 12.93
C ALA A 155 15.30 -0.18 13.32
N VAL A 156 14.82 0.60 12.34
CA VAL A 156 14.08 1.84 12.60
C VAL A 156 12.79 1.58 13.38
N ARG A 157 12.01 0.55 13.04
CA ARG A 157 10.79 0.20 13.79
C ARG A 157 11.11 -0.20 15.23
N ALA A 158 12.18 -0.97 15.45
CA ALA A 158 12.61 -1.35 16.80
C ALA A 158 12.97 -0.13 17.66
N ILE A 159 13.65 0.87 17.08
CA ILE A 159 13.95 2.15 17.75
C ILE A 159 12.66 2.88 18.14
N GLU A 160 11.74 3.04 17.19
CA GLU A 160 10.47 3.70 17.45
C GLU A 160 9.65 2.97 18.50
N ASP A 161 9.55 1.64 18.44
CA ASP A 161 8.78 0.83 19.39
C ASP A 161 9.35 0.90 20.81
N ALA A 162 10.67 1.07 20.94
CA ALA A 162 11.33 1.22 22.23
C ALA A 162 11.14 2.63 22.85
N ILE A 163 10.97 3.67 22.03
CA ILE A 163 10.95 5.07 22.48
C ILE A 163 9.53 5.66 22.46
N ASP A 164 8.81 5.49 21.36
CA ASP A 164 7.49 6.08 21.09
C ASP A 164 6.48 5.00 20.65
N PRO A 165 6.12 4.05 21.53
CA PRO A 165 5.23 2.96 21.17
C PRO A 165 3.82 3.46 20.83
N VAL A 166 3.22 2.87 19.81
CA VAL A 166 1.83 3.13 19.41
C VAL A 166 0.93 2.03 20.01
N PRO A 167 0.00 2.35 20.95
CA PRO A 167 -0.70 1.32 21.73
C PRO A 167 -1.53 0.32 20.92
N TRP A 168 -2.02 0.74 19.75
CA TRP A 168 -2.85 -0.07 18.85
C TRP A 168 -2.08 -0.74 17.71
N ASP A 169 -0.89 -0.22 17.36
CA ASP A 169 -0.01 -0.78 16.33
C ASP A 169 1.20 -1.43 16.99
N ARG A 170 1.00 -2.66 17.47
CA ARG A 170 1.93 -3.32 18.38
C ARG A 170 3.08 -4.02 17.63
N PRO A 171 4.30 -4.05 18.19
CA PRO A 171 5.39 -4.85 17.65
C PRO A 171 5.09 -6.37 17.71
N PRO A 172 5.68 -7.19 16.81
CA PRO A 172 6.45 -6.76 15.64
C PRO A 172 5.54 -6.21 14.55
N ARG A 173 5.93 -5.07 13.97
CA ARG A 173 5.17 -4.38 12.91
C ARG A 173 6.09 -3.94 11.77
N HIS A 174 5.55 -3.90 10.55
CA HIS A 174 6.24 -3.26 9.42
C HIS A 174 5.87 -1.76 9.35
N GLY A 175 6.24 -1.08 8.27
CA GLY A 175 5.90 0.34 8.03
C GLY A 175 5.07 0.60 6.77
N ASP A 176 4.87 -0.41 5.92
CA ASP A 176 4.21 -0.25 4.62
C ASP A 176 2.69 -0.05 4.73
N HIS A 177 2.15 0.97 4.07
CA HIS A 177 0.71 1.20 3.90
C HIS A 177 0.45 1.90 2.56
N THR A 178 0.71 1.18 1.47
CA THR A 178 0.49 1.70 0.12
C THR A 178 -0.81 1.15 -0.46
N GLY A 179 -1.25 1.74 -1.56
CA GLY A 179 -2.42 1.31 -2.31
C GLY A 179 -2.37 -0.13 -2.84
N ALA A 180 -1.19 -0.77 -2.83
CA ALA A 180 -1.01 -2.16 -3.20
C ALA A 180 -1.64 -3.15 -2.19
N SER A 181 -1.73 -2.77 -0.91
CA SER A 181 -2.50 -3.51 0.09
C SER A 181 -2.90 -2.58 1.23
N LEU A 182 -4.12 -2.06 1.17
CA LEU A 182 -4.67 -1.16 2.19
C LEU A 182 -6.13 -1.51 2.48
N ALA A 183 -6.49 -1.69 3.75
CA ALA A 183 -7.87 -1.95 4.16
C ALA A 183 -8.42 -0.89 5.11
N LEU A 184 -9.72 -0.62 5.03
CA LEU A 184 -10.48 0.18 6.00
C LEU A 184 -11.98 -0.07 5.84
N SER A 185 -12.77 0.34 6.82
CA SER A 185 -14.23 0.27 6.73
C SER A 185 -14.79 1.26 5.70
N VAL A 186 -15.96 0.96 5.12
CA VAL A 186 -16.68 1.90 4.25
C VAL A 186 -17.05 3.18 5.01
N GLU A 187 -17.46 3.06 6.27
CA GLU A 187 -17.74 4.21 7.11
C GLU A 187 -16.51 5.12 7.26
N LEU A 188 -15.35 4.57 7.64
CA LEU A 188 -14.13 5.36 7.80
C LEU A 188 -13.66 5.96 6.47
N TYR A 189 -13.78 5.23 5.37
CA TYR A 189 -13.51 5.73 4.03
C TYR A 189 -14.36 6.96 3.68
N ARG A 190 -15.67 6.91 3.98
CA ARG A 190 -16.60 8.02 3.74
C ARG A 190 -16.32 9.20 4.67
N GLN A 191 -16.02 8.95 5.95
CA GLN A 191 -15.64 9.99 6.92
C GLN A 191 -14.34 10.70 6.52
N ALA A 192 -13.38 9.98 5.92
CA ALA A 192 -12.15 10.53 5.37
C ALA A 192 -12.36 11.38 4.09
N GLY A 193 -13.57 11.37 3.50
CA GLY A 193 -13.87 12.08 2.24
C GLY A 193 -13.51 11.32 0.96
N GLY A 194 -13.21 10.03 1.10
CA GLY A 194 -12.72 9.15 0.02
C GLY A 194 -11.28 9.43 -0.38
N VAL A 195 -10.80 8.76 -1.44
CA VAL A 195 -9.42 8.96 -1.92
C VAL A 195 -9.22 10.40 -2.41
N PRO A 196 -8.20 11.13 -1.92
CA PRO A 196 -7.83 12.44 -2.46
C PRO A 196 -7.41 12.35 -3.93
N LEU A 197 -7.82 13.34 -4.73
CA LEU A 197 -7.51 13.39 -6.17
C LEU A 197 -6.09 13.90 -6.42
N LEU A 198 -5.10 13.13 -5.99
CA LEU A 198 -3.67 13.41 -6.17
C LEU A 198 -3.08 12.50 -7.25
N SER A 199 -2.12 13.02 -8.01
CA SER A 199 -1.43 12.24 -9.04
C SER A 199 -0.40 11.27 -8.46
N SER A 200 0.05 11.51 -7.22
CA SER A 200 1.02 10.70 -6.49
C SER A 200 0.77 10.84 -4.99
N GLY A 201 0.93 9.76 -4.24
CA GLY A 201 0.71 9.73 -2.78
C GLY A 201 -0.75 9.81 -2.36
N GLU A 202 -1.69 9.43 -3.23
CA GLU A 202 -3.12 9.42 -2.93
C GLU A 202 -3.48 8.46 -1.80
N ASP A 203 -2.77 7.34 -1.72
CA ASP A 203 -2.95 6.26 -0.76
C ASP A 203 -2.55 6.72 0.64
N ARG A 204 -1.37 7.34 0.74
CA ARG A 204 -0.88 7.96 1.96
C ARG A 204 -1.80 9.10 2.39
N ALA A 205 -2.26 9.93 1.45
CA ALA A 205 -3.19 11.01 1.76
C ALA A 205 -4.55 10.47 2.25
N LEU A 206 -5.04 9.34 1.72
CA LEU A 206 -6.22 8.65 2.25
C LEU A 206 -5.98 8.16 3.68
N VAL A 207 -4.85 7.50 3.94
CA VAL A 207 -4.50 7.00 5.28
C VAL A 207 -4.43 8.16 6.28
N GLU A 208 -3.80 9.27 5.91
CA GLU A 208 -3.72 10.46 6.75
C GLU A 208 -5.10 11.08 7.03
N ALA A 209 -5.97 11.18 6.01
CA ALA A 209 -7.33 11.65 6.18
C ALA A 209 -8.16 10.72 7.08
N ALA A 210 -8.01 9.40 6.91
CA ALA A 210 -8.68 8.40 7.73
C ALA A 210 -8.19 8.41 9.19
N CYS A 211 -6.88 8.56 9.41
CA CYS A 211 -6.33 8.78 10.75
C CYS A 211 -6.87 10.08 11.37
N GLY A 212 -6.98 11.16 10.59
CA GLY A 212 -7.59 12.42 11.01
C GLY A 212 -9.08 12.30 11.38
N ALA A 213 -9.78 11.33 10.79
CA ALA A 213 -11.16 10.98 11.12
C ALA A 213 -11.30 10.05 12.35
N GLY A 214 -10.18 9.71 13.02
CA GLY A 214 -10.16 8.82 14.19
C GLY A 214 -9.75 7.38 13.90
N GLY A 215 -9.33 7.09 12.66
CA GLY A 215 -8.79 5.79 12.27
C GLY A 215 -7.47 5.45 12.95
N LYS A 216 -7.26 4.15 13.17
CA LYS A 216 -6.06 3.56 13.78
C LYS A 216 -5.34 2.71 12.75
N LEU A 217 -4.26 3.26 12.22
CA LEU A 217 -3.37 2.52 11.33
C LEU A 217 -2.61 1.43 12.08
N ILE A 218 -2.62 0.22 11.53
CA ILE A 218 -1.87 -0.94 12.02
C ILE A 218 -1.09 -1.62 10.87
N HIS A 219 0.01 -2.29 11.21
CA HIS A 219 0.93 -2.91 10.25
C HIS A 219 1.26 -4.37 10.59
N PRO A 220 0.26 -5.27 10.57
CA PRO A 220 0.48 -6.67 10.89
C PRO A 220 1.30 -7.37 9.79
N TYR A 221 2.40 -8.02 10.16
CA TYR A 221 3.23 -8.81 9.21
C TYR A 221 2.46 -9.92 8.48
N ALA A 222 1.35 -10.39 9.03
CA ALA A 222 0.50 -11.40 8.40
C ALA A 222 -0.25 -10.85 7.18
N VAL A 223 -0.45 -9.53 7.07
CA VAL A 223 -1.06 -8.89 5.91
C VAL A 223 0.04 -8.44 4.97
N TRP A 224 0.12 -9.06 3.81
CA TRP A 224 1.13 -8.73 2.82
C TRP A 224 0.67 -9.09 1.41
N THR A 225 1.32 -8.51 0.40
CA THR A 225 1.11 -8.84 -1.01
C THR A 225 2.42 -8.77 -1.77
N ARG A 226 2.46 -9.39 -2.94
CA ARG A 226 3.56 -9.19 -3.90
C ARG A 226 3.18 -8.09 -4.86
N ALA A 227 4.14 -7.26 -5.24
CA ALA A 227 4.01 -6.29 -6.31
C ALA A 227 5.13 -6.48 -7.33
N SER A 228 4.83 -6.24 -8.61
CA SER A 228 5.83 -6.24 -9.67
C SER A 228 6.96 -5.22 -9.39
N ALA A 229 8.18 -5.53 -9.77
CA ALA A 229 9.34 -4.65 -9.68
C ALA A 229 9.45 -3.68 -10.87
N ARG A 230 8.52 -3.72 -11.83
CA ARG A 230 8.59 -2.88 -13.04
C ARG A 230 8.43 -1.39 -12.75
N THR A 231 9.10 -0.55 -13.52
CA THR A 231 8.94 0.91 -13.48
C THR A 231 7.96 1.42 -14.55
N ALA A 232 7.78 0.69 -15.66
CA ALA A 232 6.92 1.07 -16.76
C ALA A 232 5.42 0.98 -16.41
N GLY A 233 4.64 1.99 -16.77
CA GLY A 233 3.19 2.06 -16.55
C GLY A 233 2.76 2.61 -15.18
N ARG A 234 3.70 2.75 -14.23
CA ARG A 234 3.42 3.31 -12.90
C ARG A 234 3.31 4.84 -12.91
N ALA A 235 2.63 5.40 -11.92
CA ALA A 235 2.53 6.86 -11.73
C ALA A 235 3.93 7.50 -11.56
N SER A 236 4.09 8.75 -11.99
CA SER A 236 5.34 9.49 -11.74
C SER A 236 5.46 9.78 -10.24
N GLY A 237 6.48 9.19 -9.59
CA GLY A 237 6.72 9.26 -8.14
C GLY A 237 6.39 7.95 -7.40
N GLY A 238 6.58 7.92 -6.08
CA GLY A 238 6.36 6.73 -5.25
C GLY A 238 7.25 5.55 -5.64
N MET A 239 6.73 4.33 -5.53
CA MET A 239 7.49 3.08 -5.75
C MET A 239 8.17 3.00 -7.12
N ALA A 240 7.59 3.61 -8.17
CA ALA A 240 8.22 3.62 -9.49
C ALA A 240 9.52 4.42 -9.53
N ALA A 241 9.53 5.58 -8.86
CA ALA A 241 10.72 6.42 -8.75
C ALA A 241 11.77 5.73 -7.87
N ASP A 242 11.35 5.11 -6.76
CA ASP A 242 12.23 4.33 -5.89
C ASP A 242 12.88 3.16 -6.65
N MET A 243 12.09 2.41 -7.42
CA MET A 243 12.59 1.30 -8.24
C MET A 243 13.57 1.78 -9.32
N GLN A 244 13.29 2.89 -10.01
CA GLN A 244 14.22 3.47 -10.98
C GLN A 244 15.53 3.90 -10.32
N GLN A 245 15.45 4.49 -9.12
CA GLN A 245 16.62 4.88 -8.35
C GLN A 245 17.43 3.66 -7.91
N TRP A 246 16.76 2.57 -7.53
CA TRP A 246 17.41 1.30 -7.17
C TRP A 246 18.10 0.65 -8.35
N MET A 247 17.48 0.66 -9.54
CA MET A 247 18.12 0.20 -10.78
C MET A 247 19.39 1.00 -11.07
N ASP A 248 19.35 2.31 -10.89
CA ASP A 248 20.50 3.20 -11.04
C ASP A 248 21.61 2.89 -10.03
N TYR A 249 21.27 2.62 -8.77
CA TYR A 249 22.24 2.23 -7.74
C TYR A 249 22.91 0.90 -8.07
N VAL A 250 22.12 -0.11 -8.46
CA VAL A 250 22.62 -1.43 -8.84
C VAL A 250 23.53 -1.33 -10.07
N ALA A 251 23.10 -0.62 -11.11
CA ALA A 251 23.87 -0.47 -12.35
C ALA A 251 25.20 0.28 -12.16
N LYS A 252 25.25 1.19 -11.19
CA LYS A 252 26.46 1.99 -10.87
C LYS A 252 27.27 1.39 -9.71
N GLU A 253 26.88 0.22 -9.20
CA GLU A 253 27.46 -0.42 -8.01
C GLU A 253 27.57 0.54 -6.80
N LYS A 254 26.59 1.44 -6.66
CA LYS A 254 26.55 2.46 -5.61
C LYS A 254 25.69 1.97 -4.45
N ASN A 255 26.18 2.21 -3.23
CA ASN A 255 25.38 1.99 -2.04
C ASN A 255 24.45 3.20 -1.81
N PRO A 256 23.11 3.01 -1.66
CA PRO A 256 22.24 4.12 -1.30
C PRO A 256 22.63 4.71 0.05
N MET A 257 22.40 6.01 0.21
CA MET A 257 22.53 6.68 1.51
C MET A 257 21.15 6.76 2.16
N VAL A 258 21.09 6.50 3.45
CA VAL A 258 19.89 6.55 4.29
C VAL A 258 20.18 7.38 5.54
N PRO A 259 19.15 7.88 6.25
CA PRO A 259 19.38 8.50 7.55
C PRO A 259 20.05 7.55 8.54
N ALA A 260 21.08 8.02 9.23
CA ALA A 260 21.62 7.33 10.38
C ALA A 260 20.52 6.98 11.40
N LEU A 261 20.67 5.85 12.09
CA LEU A 261 19.68 5.39 13.08
C LEU A 261 19.48 6.39 14.23
N SER A 262 20.51 7.17 14.58
CA SER A 262 20.42 8.25 15.58
C SER A 262 19.38 9.32 15.22
N HIS A 263 19.20 9.64 13.93
CA HIS A 263 18.17 10.59 13.50
C HIS A 263 16.75 10.07 13.79
N TRP A 264 16.56 8.75 13.69
CA TRP A 264 15.28 8.11 14.05
C TRP A 264 15.05 8.08 15.55
N GLU A 265 16.11 7.85 16.35
CA GLU A 265 16.03 7.98 17.81
C GLU A 265 15.63 9.40 18.23
N GLU A 266 16.28 10.41 17.66
CA GLU A 266 15.97 11.82 17.91
C GLU A 266 14.52 12.15 17.52
N ARG A 267 14.06 11.68 16.36
CA ARG A 267 12.68 11.87 15.92
C ARG A 267 11.69 11.17 16.84
N ALA A 268 11.95 9.93 17.26
CA ALA A 268 11.09 9.19 18.17
C ALA A 268 10.98 9.89 19.54
N ARG A 269 12.11 10.40 20.08
CA ARG A 269 12.11 11.19 21.33
C ARG A 269 11.33 12.48 21.18
N TRP A 270 11.49 13.16 20.04
CA TRP A 270 10.74 14.37 19.74
C TRP A 270 9.23 14.09 19.67
N ARG A 271 8.79 13.00 19.01
CA ARG A 271 7.36 12.61 18.96
C ARG A 271 6.81 12.30 20.34
N LEU A 272 7.55 11.53 21.15
CA LEU A 272 7.15 11.20 22.52
C LEU A 272 6.94 12.47 23.36
N TRP A 273 7.88 13.41 23.29
CA TRP A 273 7.76 14.71 23.95
C TRP A 273 6.55 15.49 23.41
N ALA A 274 6.41 15.60 22.09
CA ALA A 274 5.34 16.37 21.46
C ALA A 274 3.95 15.86 21.87
N LYS A 275 3.73 14.54 21.94
CA LYS A 275 2.47 13.94 22.42
C LYS A 275 2.08 14.35 23.85
N GLY A 276 3.05 14.73 24.69
CA GLY A 276 2.82 15.24 26.03
C GLY A 276 2.47 16.74 26.07
N GLU A 277 2.85 17.49 25.04
CA GLU A 277 2.75 18.96 25.00
C GLU A 277 1.63 19.49 24.09
N MET A 278 1.25 18.73 23.06
CA MET A 278 0.31 19.18 22.03
C MET A 278 -0.71 18.11 21.65
N SER A 279 -1.79 18.55 20.99
CA SER A 279 -2.79 17.62 20.47
C SER A 279 -2.20 16.71 19.39
N ALA A 280 -2.82 15.56 19.13
CA ALA A 280 -2.36 14.67 18.06
C ALA A 280 -2.33 15.34 16.68
N ALA A 281 -3.30 16.23 16.42
CA ALA A 281 -3.38 16.99 15.17
C ALA A 281 -2.22 18.00 15.06
N ASP A 282 -1.93 18.74 16.14
CA ASP A 282 -0.82 19.70 16.16
C ASP A 282 0.53 19.00 16.06
N CYS A 283 0.68 17.83 16.70
CA CYS A 283 1.88 17.00 16.62
C CYS A 283 2.17 16.59 15.17
N LEU A 284 1.15 16.16 14.43
CA LEU A 284 1.29 15.79 13.02
C LEU A 284 1.74 16.99 12.17
N ILE A 285 1.14 18.16 12.38
CA ILE A 285 1.49 19.40 11.66
C ILE A 285 2.93 19.81 11.98
N ALA A 286 3.29 19.81 13.26
CA ALA A 286 4.62 20.17 13.73
C ALA A 286 5.68 19.21 13.16
N GLU A 287 5.38 17.90 13.12
CA GLU A 287 6.31 16.91 12.58
C GLU A 287 6.60 17.14 11.10
N ARG A 288 5.57 17.47 10.32
CA ARG A 288 5.71 17.78 8.88
C ARG A 288 6.53 19.03 8.62
N ALA A 289 6.55 19.97 9.57
CA ALA A 289 7.35 21.18 9.46
C ALA A 289 8.83 20.96 9.80
N LEU A 290 9.21 19.79 10.32
CA LEU A 290 10.60 19.46 10.61
C LEU A 290 11.38 19.27 9.32
N ALA A 291 12.66 19.65 9.35
CA ALA A 291 13.55 19.43 8.23
C ALA A 291 13.62 17.93 7.85
N PRO A 292 13.71 17.61 6.55
CA PRO A 292 13.99 16.24 6.11
C PRO A 292 15.25 15.71 6.79
N MET A 293 15.24 14.44 7.20
CA MET A 293 16.42 13.82 7.77
C MET A 293 17.54 13.74 6.72
N PRO A 294 18.79 14.02 7.11
CA PRO A 294 19.91 13.87 6.19
C PRO A 294 20.11 12.37 5.88
N CYS A 295 20.35 12.05 4.61
CA CYS A 295 20.79 10.70 4.21
C CYS A 295 22.32 10.63 4.29
N ASP A 296 22.85 10.44 5.50
CA ASP A 296 24.28 10.59 5.84
C ASP A 296 24.98 9.28 6.24
N MET A 297 24.26 8.16 6.20
CA MET A 297 24.80 6.82 6.44
C MET A 297 24.63 5.95 5.20
N PRO A 298 25.65 5.20 4.74
CA PRO A 298 25.43 4.20 3.71
C PRO A 298 24.41 3.16 4.22
N LEU A 299 23.51 2.70 3.35
CA LEU A 299 22.59 1.61 3.69
C LEU A 299 23.44 0.45 4.22
N PRO A 300 23.19 -0.09 5.42
CA PRO A 300 24.10 -1.08 5.97
C PRO A 300 23.99 -2.42 5.22
N THR A 301 24.98 -3.29 5.41
CA THR A 301 24.91 -4.67 4.90
C THR A 301 24.01 -5.51 5.80
N LEU A 302 23.66 -6.73 5.36
CA LEU A 302 22.87 -7.63 6.21
C LEU A 302 23.64 -8.11 7.46
N GLU A 303 24.98 -8.06 7.42
CA GLU A 303 25.84 -8.40 8.55
C GLU A 303 25.89 -7.26 9.59
N ASP A 304 25.75 -6.01 9.16
CA ASP A 304 25.80 -4.84 10.04
C ASP A 304 24.53 -4.62 10.87
N ILE A 305 23.38 -5.19 10.45
CA ILE A 305 22.05 -5.01 11.07
C ILE A 305 21.57 -6.30 11.79
N GLY A 306 22.41 -7.34 11.80
CA GLY A 306 22.12 -8.67 12.36
C GLY A 306 22.29 -8.77 13.87
#